data_AF-A0AAT9T4S4-F1
#
_entry.id   AF-A0AAT9T4S4-F1
#
_cell.length_a   1.000
_cell.length_b   1.000
_cell.length_c   1.000
_cell.angle_alpha   90.00
_cell.angle_beta   90.00
_cell.angle_gamma   90.00
#
_symmetry.space_group_name_H-M   'P 1'
#
loop_
_entity.id
_entity.type
_entity.pdbx_description
1 polymer ?
#
loop_
_entity_poly.entity_id
_entity_poly.type
_entity_poly.pdbx_seq_one_letter_code
_entity_poly.pdbx_strand_id
1 'polypeptide(L)'
;MALANIPSEKISFQPQVKGLGCLKPETLAMVAELIAKIGPIQITSTCGGRHARHSQHYSGKAIDFRPLGTSPRKAAAIARALENVGGVGTYSNGLVHADIGEREVSWHGQKRSRYASAGKRSRYAKLARNGG
;
A
#
# COMPACT_ATOMS: atom_id res chain seq x y z
N MET A 1 -13.83 -19.19 -10.25
CA MET A 1 -12.91 -18.21 -9.62
C MET A 1 -11.51 -18.59 -10.05
N ALA A 2 -10.90 -17.83 -10.95
CA ALA A 2 -9.54 -18.11 -11.39
C ALA A 2 -8.58 -17.70 -10.27
N LEU A 3 -7.93 -18.67 -9.64
CA LEU A 3 -6.68 -18.41 -8.92
C LEU A 3 -5.79 -17.72 -9.95
N ALA A 4 -5.48 -16.44 -9.76
CA ALA A 4 -4.56 -15.72 -10.62
C ALA A 4 -3.32 -16.62 -10.75
N ASN A 5 -2.99 -17.04 -11.98
CA ASN A 5 -1.86 -17.90 -12.22
C ASN A 5 -0.61 -17.06 -11.98
N ILE A 6 -0.20 -16.97 -10.71
CA ILE A 6 0.95 -16.18 -10.32
C ILE A 6 2.15 -16.82 -11.00
N PRO A 7 2.96 -16.06 -11.76
CA PRO A 7 4.15 -16.59 -12.41
C PRO A 7 5.16 -17.01 -11.33
N SER A 8 5.08 -18.27 -10.92
CA SER A 8 5.86 -18.87 -9.83
C SER A 8 7.35 -18.79 -10.10
N GLU A 9 7.76 -18.85 -11.36
CA GLU A 9 9.14 -18.67 -11.82
C GLU A 9 9.72 -17.28 -11.48
N LYS A 10 8.87 -16.28 -11.29
CA LYS A 10 9.26 -14.90 -10.98
C LYS A 10 9.16 -14.57 -9.49
N ILE A 11 8.82 -15.55 -8.66
CA ILE A 11 8.75 -15.40 -7.20
C ILE A 11 9.75 -16.31 -6.53
N SER A 12 10.57 -15.72 -5.68
CA SER A 12 11.34 -16.44 -4.66
C SER A 12 10.83 -16.06 -3.27
N PHE A 13 11.09 -16.91 -2.29
CA PHE A 13 10.69 -16.71 -0.90
C PHE A 13 11.90 -16.71 0.01
N GLN A 14 11.91 -15.84 1.03
CA GLN A 14 12.85 -16.02 2.14
C GLN A 14 12.45 -17.22 3.00
N PRO A 15 13.41 -17.89 3.66
CA PRO A 15 13.16 -19.16 4.39
C PRO A 15 12.03 -19.10 5.41
N GLN A 16 11.82 -17.93 6.04
CA GLN A 16 10.77 -17.72 7.04
C GLN A 16 9.35 -17.56 6.47
N VAL A 17 9.22 -17.40 5.14
CA VAL A 17 7.93 -17.17 4.49
C VAL A 17 7.28 -18.50 4.16
N LYS A 18 6.11 -18.75 4.77
CA LYS A 18 5.33 -20.00 4.58
C LYS A 18 4.61 -20.09 3.23
N GLY A 19 4.85 -19.15 2.31
CA GLY A 19 4.20 -19.03 1.01
C GLY A 19 3.04 -18.02 0.97
N LEU A 20 2.20 -18.17 -0.06
CA LEU A 20 1.11 -17.23 -0.39
C LEU A 20 -0.27 -17.70 0.08
N GLY A 21 -0.40 -18.92 0.63
CA GLY A 21 -1.69 -19.54 0.92
C GLY A 21 -2.56 -18.82 1.96
N CYS A 22 -1.98 -17.89 2.73
CA CYS A 22 -2.71 -17.07 3.69
C CYS A 22 -3.23 -15.75 3.09
N LEU A 23 -2.85 -15.43 1.85
CA LEU A 23 -3.22 -14.18 1.19
C LEU A 23 -4.61 -14.28 0.58
N LYS A 24 -5.30 -13.14 0.53
CA LYS A 24 -6.59 -13.05 -0.15
C LYS A 24 -6.44 -13.10 -1.67
N PRO A 25 -7.45 -13.57 -2.40
CA PRO A 25 -7.43 -13.60 -3.87
C PRO A 25 -7.09 -12.25 -4.51
N GLU A 26 -7.59 -11.15 -3.94
CA GLU A 26 -7.32 -9.79 -4.44
C GLU A 26 -5.85 -9.40 -4.23
N THR A 27 -5.22 -9.86 -3.14
CA THR A 27 -3.79 -9.65 -2.88
C THR A 27 -2.95 -10.48 -3.84
N LEU A 28 -3.36 -11.72 -4.15
CA LEU A 28 -2.72 -12.55 -5.17
C LEU A 28 -2.79 -11.89 -6.56
N ALA A 29 -3.91 -11.26 -6.91
CA ALA A 29 -4.07 -10.52 -8.17
C ALA A 29 -3.14 -9.29 -8.21
N MET A 30 -3.05 -8.53 -7.12
CA MET A 30 -2.11 -7.42 -6.99
C MET A 30 -0.66 -7.88 -7.17
N VAL A 31 -0.26 -8.99 -6.55
CA VAL A 31 1.07 -9.58 -6.69
C VAL A 31 1.37 -9.95 -8.15
N ALA A 32 0.40 -10.59 -8.84
CA ALA A 32 0.56 -10.97 -10.23
C ALA A 32 0.75 -9.76 -11.15
N GLU A 33 -0.06 -8.70 -10.98
CA GLU A 33 0.06 -7.46 -11.75
C GLU A 33 1.39 -6.75 -11.46
N LEU A 34 1.79 -6.71 -10.20
CA LEU A 34 3.04 -6.11 -9.77
C LEU A 34 4.23 -6.78 -10.49
N ILE A 35 4.32 -8.11 -10.45
CA ILE A 35 5.38 -8.88 -11.11
C ILE A 35 5.38 -8.69 -12.62
N ALA A 36 4.20 -8.58 -13.24
CA ALA A 36 4.09 -8.28 -14.66
C ALA A 36 4.75 -6.95 -15.04
N LYS A 37 4.67 -5.93 -14.16
CA LYS A 37 5.25 -4.60 -14.42
C LYS A 37 6.69 -4.42 -13.95
N ILE A 38 7.10 -5.08 -12.87
CA ILE A 38 8.42 -4.86 -12.24
C ILE A 38 9.40 -6.00 -12.43
N GLY A 39 8.94 -7.16 -12.88
CA GLY A 39 9.74 -8.37 -13.01
C GLY A 39 9.83 -9.17 -11.70
N PRO A 40 10.87 -10.00 -11.54
CA PRO A 40 10.96 -10.95 -10.44
C PRO A 40 11.10 -10.26 -9.08
N ILE A 41 10.52 -10.89 -8.06
CA ILE A 41 10.55 -10.43 -6.67
C ILE A 41 10.97 -11.55 -5.72
N GLN A 42 11.58 -11.18 -4.59
CA GLN A 42 11.75 -12.04 -3.45
C GLN A 42 10.79 -11.60 -2.34
N ILE A 43 9.82 -12.44 -1.99
CA ILE A 43 8.88 -12.16 -0.90
C ILE A 43 9.57 -12.45 0.43
N THR A 44 9.52 -11.47 1.32
CA THR A 44 10.21 -11.50 2.61
C THR A 44 9.25 -11.61 3.78
N SER A 45 7.98 -11.22 3.60
CA SER A 45 6.93 -11.37 4.60
C SER A 45 5.52 -11.45 3.96
N THR A 46 4.66 -12.28 4.54
CA THR A 46 3.23 -12.38 4.24
C THR A 46 2.44 -12.30 5.56
N CYS A 47 1.68 -13.31 5.96
CA CYS A 47 0.87 -13.25 7.19
C CYS A 47 1.64 -13.63 8.47
N GLY A 48 2.88 -14.11 8.33
CA GLY A 48 3.72 -14.50 9.46
C GLY A 48 4.53 -13.34 10.04
N GLY A 49 5.05 -13.53 11.25
CA GLY A 49 5.92 -12.57 11.93
C GLY A 49 5.19 -11.54 12.78
N ARG A 50 5.96 -10.61 13.37
CA ARG A 50 5.42 -9.51 14.18
C ARG A 50 5.27 -8.26 13.33
N HIS A 51 4.05 -7.78 13.23
CA HIS A 51 3.67 -6.55 12.52
C HIS A 51 3.04 -5.53 13.46
N ALA A 52 2.96 -4.27 13.01
CA ALA A 52 2.29 -3.20 13.73
C ALA A 52 0.83 -3.56 14.05
N ARG A 53 0.28 -2.92 15.11
CA ARG A 53 -1.13 -3.10 15.50
C ARG A 53 -2.02 -2.68 14.32
N HIS A 54 -2.98 -3.54 13.95
CA HIS A 54 -3.85 -3.36 12.77
C HIS A 54 -3.14 -3.45 11.39
N SER A 55 -1.98 -4.10 11.32
CA SER A 55 -1.31 -4.37 10.04
C SER A 55 -2.16 -5.21 9.09
N GLN A 56 -2.12 -4.85 7.81
CA GLN A 56 -2.80 -5.57 6.74
C GLN A 56 -2.26 -7.00 6.54
N HIS A 57 -1.02 -7.27 6.97
CA HIS A 57 -0.41 -8.61 6.97
C HIS A 57 -1.23 -9.64 7.74
N TYR A 58 -1.78 -9.26 8.90
CA TYR A 58 -2.59 -10.17 9.73
C TYR A 58 -3.91 -10.57 9.08
N SER A 59 -4.36 -9.82 8.07
CA SER A 59 -5.60 -10.08 7.33
C SER A 59 -5.37 -10.67 5.94
N GLY A 60 -4.14 -11.07 5.62
CA GLY A 60 -3.77 -11.62 4.31
C GLY A 60 -3.83 -10.59 3.19
N LYS A 61 -3.77 -9.29 3.52
CA LYS A 61 -3.95 -8.18 2.57
C LYS A 61 -2.65 -7.51 2.14
N ALA A 62 -1.51 -7.97 2.64
CA ALA A 62 -0.21 -7.31 2.40
C ALA A 62 0.93 -8.29 2.17
N ILE A 63 1.94 -7.80 1.46
CA ILE A 63 3.24 -8.46 1.29
C ILE A 63 4.37 -7.46 1.49
N ASP A 64 5.49 -7.97 2.00
CA ASP A 64 6.78 -7.29 1.91
C ASP A 64 7.67 -8.06 0.94
N PHE A 65 8.39 -7.34 0.09
CA PHE A 65 9.24 -7.97 -0.92
C PHE A 65 10.48 -7.13 -1.26
N ARG A 66 11.46 -7.78 -1.87
CA ARG A 66 12.59 -7.16 -2.57
C ARG A 66 12.38 -7.28 -4.07
N PRO A 67 12.35 -6.17 -4.83
CA PRO A 67 12.43 -6.26 -6.27
C PRO A 67 13.81 -6.75 -6.70
N LEU A 68 13.86 -7.70 -7.64
CA LEU A 68 15.13 -8.25 -8.16
C LEU A 68 15.50 -7.65 -9.52
N GLY A 69 14.51 -7.24 -10.31
CA GLY A 69 14.71 -6.62 -11.63
C GLY A 69 14.74 -5.09 -11.64
N THR A 70 14.51 -4.42 -10.51
CA THR A 70 14.43 -2.96 -10.45
C THR A 70 14.74 -2.40 -9.06
N SER A 71 14.89 -1.07 -8.95
CA SER A 71 15.14 -0.43 -7.65
C SER A 71 13.88 -0.41 -6.77
N PRO A 72 14.02 -0.48 -5.42
CA PRO A 72 12.89 -0.38 -4.49
C PRO A 72 12.01 0.85 -4.71
N ARG A 73 12.64 2.00 -5.03
CA ARG A 73 11.92 3.25 -5.31
C ARG A 73 11.06 3.15 -6.57
N LYS A 74 11.58 2.56 -7.65
CA LYS A 74 10.84 2.37 -8.91
C LYS A 74 9.72 1.33 -8.73
N ALA A 75 10.01 0.22 -8.05
CA ALA A 75 8.98 -0.78 -7.71
C ALA A 75 7.82 -0.17 -6.91
N ALA A 76 8.12 0.63 -5.89
CA ALA A 76 7.11 1.30 -5.09
C ALA A 76 6.30 2.34 -5.89
N ALA A 77 6.93 3.05 -6.83
CA ALA A 77 6.22 3.98 -7.71
C ALA A 77 5.23 3.25 -8.63
N ILE A 78 5.64 2.10 -9.18
CA ILE A 78 4.79 1.26 -10.02
C ILE A 78 3.66 0.65 -9.19
N ALA A 79 3.95 0.15 -7.98
CA ALA A 79 2.94 -0.39 -7.07
C ALA A 79 1.86 0.65 -6.73
N ARG A 80 2.23 1.91 -6.48
CA ARG A 80 1.27 3.01 -6.22
C ARG A 80 0.36 3.33 -7.40
N ALA A 81 0.81 3.02 -8.62
CA ALA A 81 0.06 3.25 -9.85
C ALA A 81 -0.91 2.09 -10.17
N LEU A 82 -0.89 0.98 -9.41
CA LEU A 82 -1.87 -0.09 -9.57
C LEU A 82 -3.22 0.34 -8.98
N GLU A 83 -4.31 -0.04 -9.63
CA GLU A 83 -5.67 0.35 -9.21
C GLU A 83 -6.11 -0.36 -7.93
N ASN A 84 -5.68 -1.62 -7.76
CA ASN A 84 -6.03 -2.50 -6.65
C ASN A 84 -5.13 -2.36 -5.40
N VAL A 85 -4.22 -1.37 -5.38
CA VAL A 85 -3.31 -1.13 -4.26
C VAL A 85 -3.85 -0.04 -3.34
N GLY A 86 -3.96 -0.38 -2.05
CA GLY A 86 -4.37 0.50 -0.97
C GLY A 86 -3.22 1.28 -0.35
N GLY A 87 -2.09 0.60 -0.11
CA GLY A 87 -0.93 1.19 0.54
C GLY A 87 0.40 0.67 -0.02
N VAL A 88 1.40 1.56 -0.03
CA VAL A 88 2.77 1.25 -0.45
C VAL A 88 3.78 1.98 0.41
N GLY A 89 4.71 1.23 0.99
CA GLY A 89 5.83 1.75 1.77
C GLY A 89 7.18 1.30 1.21
N THR A 90 8.23 2.07 1.47
CA THR A 90 9.61 1.64 1.25
C THR A 90 10.39 1.74 2.54
N TYR A 91 11.14 0.70 2.87
CA TYR A 91 12.03 0.66 4.02
C TYR A 91 13.47 1.02 3.61
N SER A 92 14.26 1.52 4.56
CA SER A 92 15.66 1.92 4.32
C SER A 92 16.55 0.75 3.87
N ASN A 93 16.19 -0.48 4.21
CA ASN A 93 16.89 -1.71 3.82
C ASN A 93 16.50 -2.25 2.43
N GLY A 94 15.78 -1.46 1.63
CA GLY A 94 15.38 -1.81 0.27
C GLY A 94 14.16 -2.73 0.16
N LEU A 95 13.47 -3.02 1.26
CA LEU A 95 12.18 -3.69 1.22
C LEU A 95 11.09 -2.73 0.74
N VAL A 96 10.11 -3.30 0.04
CA VAL A 96 8.89 -2.61 -0.39
C VAL A 96 7.71 -3.31 0.25
N HIS A 97 6.84 -2.53 0.88
CA HIS A 97 5.54 -2.95 1.38
C HIS A 97 4.48 -2.64 0.32
N ALA A 98 3.56 -3.57 0.08
CA ALA A 98 2.36 -3.34 -0.73
C ALA A 98 1.15 -4.07 -0.15
N ASP A 99 0.01 -3.38 -0.08
CA ASP A 99 -1.23 -3.92 0.46
C ASP A 99 -2.48 -3.46 -0.31
N ILE A 100 -3.58 -4.20 -0.11
CA ILE A 100 -4.90 -3.93 -0.71
C ILE A 100 -5.89 -3.31 0.30
N GLY A 101 -5.38 -2.70 1.37
CA GLY A 101 -6.20 -2.05 2.40
C GLY A 101 -6.98 -0.85 1.87
N GLU A 102 -7.66 -0.13 2.76
CA GLU A 102 -8.22 1.18 2.39
C GLU A 102 -7.10 2.11 1.90
N ARG A 103 -7.40 2.92 0.88
CA ARG A 103 -6.38 3.72 0.20
C ARG A 103 -5.82 4.79 1.12
N GLU A 104 -4.71 4.49 1.76
CA GLU A 104 -3.97 5.39 2.64
C GLU A 104 -2.97 6.19 1.80
N VAL A 105 -3.31 7.45 1.51
CA VAL A 105 -2.52 8.36 0.67
C VAL A 105 -1.16 8.75 1.29
N SER A 106 -0.87 8.36 2.54
CA SER A 106 0.33 8.81 3.23
C SER A 106 0.95 7.74 4.15
N TRP A 107 1.90 6.99 3.60
CA TRP A 107 2.85 6.18 4.39
C TRP A 107 3.97 7.03 5.01
N HIS A 108 4.30 8.17 4.40
CA HIS A 108 5.28 9.14 4.91
C HIS A 108 4.56 10.33 5.57
N GLY A 109 4.04 10.15 6.78
CA GLY A 109 3.91 11.23 7.76
C GLY A 109 3.07 12.49 7.43
N GLN A 110 2.37 12.58 6.30
CA GLN A 110 1.35 13.60 6.09
C GLN A 110 -0.03 12.98 6.21
N LYS A 111 -0.48 12.76 7.46
CA LYS A 111 -1.92 12.68 7.75
C LYS A 111 -2.59 13.90 7.13
N ARG A 112 -3.10 13.80 5.91
CA ARG A 112 -4.23 14.62 5.49
C ARG A 112 -5.44 14.06 6.23
N SER A 113 -5.51 14.46 7.50
CA SER A 113 -6.67 14.34 8.36
C SER A 113 -7.92 14.60 7.51
N ARG A 114 -8.72 13.55 7.30
CA ARG A 114 -10.09 13.69 6.77
C ARG A 114 -11.08 14.15 7.84
N TYR A 115 -10.62 14.85 8.89
CA TYR A 115 -11.51 15.76 9.60
C TYR A 115 -11.63 17.03 8.76
N ALA A 116 -12.58 17.01 7.83
CA ALA A 116 -13.19 18.24 7.36
C ALA A 116 -13.83 18.91 8.57
N SER A 117 -13.08 19.79 9.24
CA SER A 117 -13.69 20.78 10.12
C SER A 117 -14.56 21.64 9.23
N ALA A 118 -15.88 21.46 9.34
CA ALA A 118 -16.86 22.38 8.81
C ALA A 118 -16.69 23.71 9.55
N GLY A 119 -15.71 24.49 9.12
CA GLY A 119 -15.50 25.85 9.56
C GLY A 119 -16.66 26.69 9.05
N LYS A 120 -17.65 26.92 9.92
CA LYS A 120 -18.64 27.97 9.73
C LYS A 120 -17.87 29.30 9.62
N ARG A 121 -17.68 29.77 8.38
CA ARG A 121 -17.27 31.14 8.10
C ARG A 121 -18.41 32.08 8.52
N SER A 122 -18.37 32.58 9.75
CA SER A 122 -19.11 33.78 10.14
C SER A 122 -18.43 34.98 9.46
N ARG A 123 -19.10 35.55 8.45
CA ARG A 123 -18.64 36.72 7.71
C ARG A 123 -18.77 37.95 8.61
N TYR A 124 -17.63 38.59 8.91
CA TYR A 124 -17.62 40.00 9.28
C TYR A 124 -18.24 40.81 8.14
N ALA A 125 -19.44 41.35 8.36
CA ALA A 125 -20.00 42.44 7.55
C ALA A 125 -20.03 43.69 8.43
N LYS A 126 -18.97 44.49 8.33
CA LYS A 126 -18.93 45.87 8.77
C LYS A 126 -19.73 46.67 7.74
N LEU A 127 -20.96 47.08 8.07
CA LEU A 127 -21.66 48.12 7.33
C LEU A 127 -21.84 49.33 8.25
N ALA A 128 -21.02 50.33 7.97
CA ALA A 128 -21.22 51.70 8.43
C ALA A 128 -22.57 52.21 7.90
N ARG A 129 -23.33 52.88 8.77
CA ARG A 129 -24.35 53.86 8.37
C ARG A 129 -24.03 55.15 9.11
N ASN A 130 -23.60 56.15 8.37
CA ASN A 130 -23.62 57.55 8.75
C ASN A 130 -24.89 58.20 8.17
N GLY A 131 -25.49 59.14 8.92
CA GLY A 131 -26.26 60.25 8.37
C GLY A 131 -27.77 60.21 8.59
N GLY A 132 -28.27 61.10 9.46
CA GLY A 132 -29.68 61.39 9.73
C GLY A 132 -29.85 62.13 11.04
#